data_AF-Q8L2Z2-F1
#
_entry.id   AF-Q8L2Z2-F1
#
_cell.length_a   1.000
_cell.length_b   1.000
_cell.length_c   1.000
_cell.angle_alpha   90.00
_cell.angle_beta   90.00
_cell.angle_gamma   90.00
#
_symmetry.space_group_name_H-M   'P 1'
#
loop_
_entity.id
_entity.type
_entity.pdbx_description
1 polymer ?
#
loop_
_entity_poly.entity_id
_entity_poly.type
_entity_poly.pdbx_seq_one_letter_code
_entity_poly.pdbx_strand_id
1 'polypeptide(L)'
;GLEWTCCSESFIRSAHPLIKDVLLSMISLDYDDMVMAAAGHQAEAVLQESRARYNGKYVLAVEGNAPLNEGGVFCIDGGKPFVERLRWMAEASMAVIAWGTCASWGCVQAARPNPTGTVPIDKVISNKPIVKVPGCPPIAEAMTGLVTFITTFGRPPELDRQGRPKMFYSQRIHDKCYR
;
A
#
# COMPACT_ATOMS: atom_id res chain seq x y z
N GLY A 1 -6.62 5.07 1.42
CA GLY A 1 -7.84 4.42 1.97
C GLY A 1 -8.27 5.14 3.25
N LEU A 2 -8.85 4.48 4.26
CA LEU A 2 -8.88 5.07 5.61
C LEU A 2 -7.47 5.05 6.20
N GLU A 3 -6.89 6.23 6.37
CA GLU A 3 -5.50 6.43 6.77
C GLU A 3 -5.28 7.79 7.44
N TRP A 4 -4.08 8.01 7.97
CA TRP A 4 -3.56 9.30 8.41
C TRP A 4 -2.27 9.67 7.63
N THR A 5 -2.02 9.00 6.49
CA THR A 5 -0.95 9.29 5.52
C THR A 5 0.49 9.17 6.06
N CYS A 6 0.70 8.41 7.14
CA CYS A 6 2.04 8.26 7.73
C CYS A 6 2.98 7.44 6.84
N CYS A 7 2.44 6.55 6.00
CA CYS A 7 3.27 5.67 5.19
C CYS A 7 3.84 6.45 4.02
N SER A 8 3.04 7.25 3.32
CA SER A 8 3.55 8.20 2.33
C SER A 8 4.52 9.20 2.95
N GLU A 9 4.22 9.75 4.13
CA GLU A 9 5.18 10.60 4.86
C GLU A 9 6.48 9.86 5.18
N SER A 10 6.45 8.60 5.59
CA SER A 10 7.67 7.81 5.82
C SER A 10 8.42 7.54 4.53
N PHE A 11 7.71 7.20 3.45
CA PHE A 11 8.30 6.87 2.15
C PHE A 11 9.17 8.01 1.62
N ILE A 12 8.71 9.26 1.76
CA ILE A 12 9.48 10.43 1.33
C ILE A 12 10.69 10.75 2.24
N ARG A 13 10.81 10.14 3.42
CA ARG A 13 11.95 10.33 4.34
C ARG A 13 13.12 9.40 4.05
N SER A 14 13.00 8.51 3.07
CA SER A 14 14.09 7.59 2.72
C SER A 14 15.36 8.35 2.34
N ALA A 15 16.47 8.00 2.99
CA ALA A 15 17.78 8.55 2.70
C ALA A 15 18.44 7.87 1.49
N HIS A 16 18.28 6.54 1.36
CA HIS A 16 18.95 5.74 0.33
C HIS A 16 18.07 4.56 -0.14
N PRO A 17 17.54 4.58 -1.37
CA PRO A 17 17.55 5.69 -2.32
C PRO A 17 16.73 6.90 -1.84
N LEU A 18 17.04 8.09 -2.34
CA LEU A 18 16.19 9.26 -2.10
C LEU A 18 14.87 9.08 -2.86
N ILE A 19 13.79 9.65 -2.32
CA ILE A 19 12.48 9.60 -2.99
C ILE A 19 12.53 10.15 -4.42
N LYS A 20 13.31 11.21 -4.66
CA LYS A 20 13.48 11.76 -6.02
C LYS A 20 14.04 10.72 -7.00
N ASP A 21 14.98 9.88 -6.55
CA ASP A 21 15.62 8.89 -7.41
C ASP A 21 14.67 7.71 -7.65
N VAL A 22 13.89 7.35 -6.63
CA VAL A 22 12.81 6.37 -6.76
C VAL A 22 11.81 6.82 -7.84
N LEU A 23 11.28 8.04 -7.73
CA LEU A 23 10.22 8.56 -8.61
C LEU A 23 10.71 8.89 -10.02
N LEU A 24 11.96 9.36 -10.18
CA LEU A 24 12.48 9.82 -11.47
C LEU A 24 13.29 8.75 -12.22
N SER A 25 13.73 7.69 -11.55
CA SER A 25 14.67 6.73 -12.14
C SER A 25 14.37 5.26 -11.87
N MET A 26 13.50 4.92 -10.90
CA MET A 26 13.25 3.51 -10.55
C MET A 26 11.83 3.04 -10.89
N ILE A 27 10.83 3.87 -10.64
CA ILE A 27 9.41 3.54 -10.89
C ILE A 27 8.72 4.69 -11.61
N SER A 28 7.65 4.35 -12.34
CA SER A 28 6.65 5.34 -12.75
C SER A 28 5.55 5.34 -11.69
N LEU A 29 5.50 6.38 -10.86
CA LEU A 29 4.39 6.57 -9.90
C LEU A 29 3.22 7.21 -10.66
N ASP A 30 2.42 6.37 -11.32
CA ASP A 30 1.38 6.84 -12.25
C ASP A 30 0.15 7.43 -11.55
N TYR A 31 -0.11 7.04 -10.29
CA TYR A 31 -1.24 7.55 -9.51
C TYR A 31 -0.89 7.59 -8.02
N ASP A 32 -1.05 8.76 -7.41
CA ASP A 32 -0.95 8.97 -5.96
C ASP A 32 -1.65 10.28 -5.60
N ASP A 33 -2.75 10.21 -4.85
CA ASP A 33 -3.58 11.37 -4.49
C ASP A 33 -2.80 12.44 -3.71
N MET A 34 -1.70 12.10 -3.03
CA MET A 34 -0.91 13.05 -2.24
C MET A 34 -0.07 13.99 -3.10
N VAL A 35 0.48 13.49 -4.21
CA VAL A 35 1.55 14.19 -4.97
C VAL A 35 1.21 14.44 -6.44
N MET A 36 0.15 13.84 -6.97
CA MET A 36 -0.25 14.04 -8.36
C MET A 36 -0.79 15.45 -8.61
N ALA A 37 -0.53 15.99 -9.81
CA ALA A 37 -1.03 17.31 -10.20
C ALA A 37 -2.53 17.30 -10.59
N ALA A 38 -3.04 16.18 -11.09
CA ALA A 38 -4.43 16.05 -11.54
C ALA A 38 -5.37 15.84 -10.35
N ALA A 39 -6.59 16.37 -10.43
CA ALA A 39 -7.63 16.21 -9.42
C ALA A 39 -8.98 15.94 -10.09
N GLY A 40 -9.98 15.47 -9.32
CA GLY A 40 -11.32 15.24 -9.82
C GLY A 40 -11.35 14.31 -11.05
N HIS A 41 -12.04 14.73 -12.11
CA HIS A 41 -12.19 13.92 -13.33
C HIS A 41 -10.86 13.60 -14.03
N GLN A 42 -9.88 14.49 -13.94
CA GLN A 42 -8.55 14.26 -14.52
C GLN A 42 -7.82 13.14 -13.75
N ALA A 43 -7.95 13.09 -12.43
CA ALA A 43 -7.37 12.01 -11.63
C ALA A 43 -8.03 10.66 -11.98
N GLU A 44 -9.36 10.63 -12.08
CA GLU A 44 -10.09 9.43 -12.52
C GLU A 44 -9.65 8.93 -13.90
N ALA A 45 -9.40 9.86 -14.84
CA ALA A 45 -8.94 9.53 -16.18
C ALA A 45 -7.53 8.90 -16.16
N VAL A 46 -6.60 9.46 -15.37
CA VAL A 46 -5.24 8.91 -15.19
C VAL A 46 -5.30 7.49 -14.63
N LEU A 47 -6.17 7.24 -13.66
CA LEU A 47 -6.32 5.94 -13.05
C LEU A 47 -6.90 4.90 -14.04
N GLN A 48 -7.90 5.28 -14.84
CA GLN A 48 -8.45 4.46 -15.92
C GLN A 48 -7.41 4.14 -16.99
N GLU A 49 -6.65 5.15 -17.44
CA GLU A 49 -5.60 4.98 -18.43
C GLU A 49 -4.50 4.06 -17.92
N SER A 50 -4.02 4.28 -16.70
CA SER A 50 -2.96 3.47 -16.07
C SER A 50 -3.39 2.00 -15.95
N ARG A 51 -4.62 1.76 -15.50
CA ARG A 51 -5.19 0.40 -15.41
C ARG A 51 -5.27 -0.28 -16.79
N ALA A 52 -5.72 0.44 -17.81
CA ALA A 52 -5.87 -0.11 -19.17
C ALA A 52 -4.52 -0.38 -19.83
N ARG A 53 -3.58 0.56 -19.72
CA ARG A 53 -2.26 0.52 -20.35
C ARG A 53 -1.34 -0.53 -19.71
N TYR A 54 -1.42 -0.69 -18.40
CA TYR A 54 -0.52 -1.56 -17.64
C TYR A 54 -1.22 -2.77 -17.02
N ASN A 55 -2.36 -3.20 -17.59
CA ASN A 55 -3.13 -4.33 -17.09
C ASN A 55 -2.25 -5.59 -16.89
N GLY A 56 -2.28 -6.13 -15.67
CA GLY A 56 -1.51 -7.28 -15.22
C GLY A 56 -0.03 -6.99 -14.92
N LYS A 57 0.45 -5.76 -15.11
CA LYS A 57 1.88 -5.40 -15.04
C LYS A 57 2.22 -4.41 -13.92
N TYR A 58 1.26 -3.59 -13.48
CA TYR A 58 1.52 -2.64 -12.39
C TYR A 58 1.44 -3.29 -11.01
N VAL A 59 2.14 -2.70 -10.05
CA VAL A 59 2.02 -3.03 -8.63
C VAL A 59 1.05 -2.05 -7.98
N LEU A 60 0.07 -2.56 -7.25
CA LEU A 60 -0.86 -1.73 -6.50
C LEU A 60 -0.31 -1.48 -5.09
N ALA A 61 0.15 -0.26 -4.82
CA ALA A 61 0.47 0.19 -3.47
C ALA A 61 -0.82 0.64 -2.78
N VAL A 62 -1.08 0.14 -1.57
CA VAL A 62 -2.25 0.54 -0.78
C VAL A 62 -1.79 1.05 0.57
N GLU A 63 -2.02 2.33 0.81
CA GLU A 63 -2.07 2.91 2.16
C GLU A 63 -3.50 2.92 2.69
N GLY A 64 -3.63 2.69 3.99
CA GLY A 64 -4.93 2.61 4.65
C GLY A 64 -5.67 1.30 4.41
N ASN A 65 -6.95 1.29 4.73
CA ASN A 65 -7.80 0.10 4.68
C ASN A 65 -9.24 0.42 4.31
N ALA A 66 -10.07 -0.63 4.23
CA ALA A 66 -11.45 -0.53 3.78
C ALA A 66 -12.43 -0.67 4.95
N PRO A 67 -13.28 0.32 5.21
CA PRO A 67 -14.44 0.17 6.10
C PRO A 67 -15.54 -0.60 5.36
N LEU A 68 -16.18 -1.56 6.05
CA LEU A 68 -17.27 -2.36 5.46
C LEU A 68 -18.65 -2.06 6.04
N ASN A 69 -18.73 -1.42 7.20
CA ASN A 69 -20.03 -1.05 7.79
C ASN A 69 -20.74 0.01 6.93
N GLU A 70 -22.06 0.08 7.06
CA GLU A 70 -22.92 1.05 6.35
C GLU A 70 -22.69 1.04 4.82
N GLY A 71 -22.38 -0.12 4.23
CA GLY A 71 -22.09 -0.24 2.80
C GLY A 71 -20.77 0.40 2.35
N GLY A 72 -19.85 0.67 3.29
CA GLY A 72 -18.53 1.24 3.02
C GLY A 72 -18.49 2.76 2.88
N VAL A 73 -19.57 3.46 3.24
CA VAL A 73 -19.68 4.93 3.11
C VAL A 73 -18.72 5.71 4.00
N PHE A 74 -18.09 5.08 5.00
CA PHE A 74 -17.09 5.73 5.84
C PHE A 74 -15.82 6.14 5.07
N CYS A 75 -15.61 5.61 3.86
CA CYS A 75 -14.56 6.07 2.95
C CYS A 75 -15.10 6.05 1.52
N ILE A 76 -15.41 7.25 1.00
CA ILE A 76 -15.93 7.45 -0.35
C ILE A 76 -14.83 8.08 -1.20
N ASP A 77 -14.63 7.53 -2.38
CA ASP A 77 -13.65 7.97 -3.34
C ASP A 77 -14.29 8.00 -4.74
N GLY A 78 -14.20 9.13 -5.43
CA GLY A 78 -14.90 9.36 -6.71
C GLY A 78 -16.43 9.15 -6.63
N GLY A 79 -17.03 9.39 -5.47
CA GLY A 79 -18.47 9.20 -5.24
C GLY A 79 -18.90 7.73 -5.03
N LYS A 80 -17.96 6.80 -4.87
CA LYS A 80 -18.23 5.38 -4.60
C LYS A 80 -17.48 4.91 -3.35
N PRO A 81 -17.94 3.85 -2.67
CA PRO A 81 -17.17 3.24 -1.59
C PRO A 81 -15.76 2.86 -2.04
N PHE A 82 -14.74 3.23 -1.27
CA PHE A 82 -13.31 2.96 -1.59
C PHE A 82 -13.05 1.47 -1.88
N VAL A 83 -13.78 0.56 -1.21
CA VAL A 83 -13.68 -0.89 -1.43
C VAL A 83 -13.94 -1.30 -2.89
N GLU A 84 -14.78 -0.58 -3.62
CA GLU A 84 -15.03 -0.83 -5.04
C GLU A 84 -13.79 -0.51 -5.89
N ARG A 85 -13.20 0.68 -5.67
CA ARG A 85 -11.97 1.10 -6.35
C ARG A 85 -10.81 0.16 -6.04
N LEU A 86 -10.67 -0.22 -4.77
CA LEU A 86 -9.66 -1.18 -4.32
C LEU A 86 -9.78 -2.52 -5.07
N ARG A 87 -10.99 -3.10 -5.15
CA ARG A 87 -11.22 -4.36 -5.88
C ARG A 87 -10.92 -4.22 -7.36
N TRP A 88 -11.39 -3.14 -7.97
CA TRP A 88 -11.25 -2.87 -9.39
C TRP A 88 -9.77 -2.70 -9.80
N MET A 89 -8.98 -1.95 -9.02
CA MET A 89 -7.54 -1.80 -9.25
C MET A 89 -6.75 -3.05 -8.87
N ALA A 90 -7.15 -3.80 -7.84
CA ALA A 90 -6.45 -5.02 -7.48
C ALA A 90 -6.58 -6.10 -8.57
N GLU A 91 -7.75 -6.23 -9.20
CA GLU A 91 -8.02 -7.23 -10.25
C GLU A 91 -7.02 -7.16 -11.42
N ALA A 92 -6.67 -5.96 -11.85
CA ALA A 92 -5.74 -5.72 -12.95
C ALA A 92 -4.27 -5.54 -12.49
N SER A 93 -3.98 -5.67 -11.20
CA SER A 93 -2.60 -5.57 -10.69
C SER A 93 -1.84 -6.90 -10.81
N MET A 94 -0.50 -6.82 -10.89
CA MET A 94 0.39 -7.97 -10.78
C MET A 94 0.48 -8.47 -9.33
N ALA A 95 0.61 -7.54 -8.39
CA ALA A 95 0.71 -7.77 -6.96
C ALA A 95 0.24 -6.54 -6.19
N VAL A 96 -0.10 -6.74 -4.93
CA VAL A 96 -0.52 -5.68 -4.00
C VAL A 96 0.52 -5.53 -2.90
N ILE A 97 0.97 -4.31 -2.63
CA ILE A 97 1.76 -3.99 -1.45
C ILE A 97 0.86 -3.28 -0.44
N ALA A 98 0.67 -3.90 0.71
CA ALA A 98 -0.09 -3.35 1.83
C ALA A 98 0.86 -2.57 2.75
N TRP A 99 0.91 -1.25 2.56
CA TRP A 99 1.77 -0.36 3.33
C TRP A 99 1.20 -0.07 4.71
N GLY A 100 2.05 -0.26 5.72
CA GLY A 100 1.74 0.03 7.10
C GLY A 100 0.81 -0.99 7.75
N THR A 101 0.65 -0.81 9.05
CA THR A 101 -0.25 -1.63 9.87
C THR A 101 -1.71 -1.45 9.46
N CYS A 102 -2.08 -0.29 8.88
CA CYS A 102 -3.44 -0.03 8.40
C CYS A 102 -3.84 -1.04 7.33
N ALA A 103 -3.08 -1.10 6.23
CA ALA A 103 -3.35 -2.01 5.13
C ALA A 103 -3.08 -3.48 5.50
N SER A 104 -2.04 -3.71 6.30
CA SER A 104 -1.64 -5.06 6.70
C SER A 104 -2.64 -5.71 7.65
N TRP A 105 -3.15 -4.97 8.66
CA TRP A 105 -3.88 -5.55 9.80
C TRP A 105 -5.06 -4.72 10.34
N GLY A 106 -5.26 -3.48 9.90
CA GLY A 106 -6.35 -2.60 10.34
C GLY A 106 -5.93 -1.38 11.15
N CYS A 107 -4.85 -1.46 11.92
CA CYS A 107 -4.31 -0.38 12.77
C CYS A 107 -5.36 0.27 13.72
N VAL A 108 -5.23 1.58 14.01
CA VAL A 108 -6.01 2.25 15.06
C VAL A 108 -7.51 2.17 14.81
N GLN A 109 -7.92 2.30 13.56
CA GLN A 109 -9.33 2.38 13.15
C GLN A 109 -10.03 1.03 13.29
N ALA A 110 -9.28 -0.07 13.31
CA ALA A 110 -9.78 -1.41 13.58
C ALA A 110 -9.63 -1.82 15.06
N ALA A 111 -9.01 -0.99 15.90
CA ALA A 111 -8.94 -1.24 17.34
C ALA A 111 -10.34 -1.20 17.96
N ARG A 112 -10.52 -1.87 19.10
CA ARG A 112 -11.82 -1.90 19.81
C ARG A 112 -12.34 -0.47 20.02
N PRO A 113 -13.59 -0.15 19.63
CA PRO A 113 -14.67 -1.06 19.21
C PRO A 113 -14.82 -1.30 17.69
N ASN A 114 -13.93 -0.77 16.84
CA ASN A 114 -14.01 -0.82 15.37
C ASN A 114 -15.36 -0.31 14.81
N PRO A 115 -15.69 0.98 15.00
CA PRO A 115 -17.00 1.52 14.66
C PRO A 115 -17.31 1.45 13.15
N THR A 116 -16.29 1.57 12.30
CA THR A 116 -16.42 1.59 10.84
C THR A 116 -16.37 0.20 10.21
N GLY A 117 -16.20 -0.86 11.00
CA GLY A 117 -16.05 -2.23 10.48
C GLY A 117 -14.85 -2.35 9.55
N THR A 118 -13.75 -1.68 9.90
CA THR A 118 -12.54 -1.64 9.10
C THR A 118 -11.86 -3.01 9.07
N VAL A 119 -11.46 -3.43 7.88
CA VAL A 119 -10.72 -4.67 7.64
C VAL A 119 -9.43 -4.43 6.84
N PRO A 120 -8.38 -5.23 7.05
CA PRO A 120 -7.16 -5.14 6.25
C PRO A 120 -7.38 -5.61 4.80
N ILE A 121 -6.42 -5.29 3.93
CA ILE A 121 -6.54 -5.49 2.47
C ILE A 121 -6.69 -6.96 2.10
N ASP A 122 -6.05 -7.87 2.84
CA ASP A 122 -6.13 -9.32 2.61
C ASP A 122 -7.50 -9.93 2.98
N LYS A 123 -8.39 -9.16 3.61
CA LYS A 123 -9.80 -9.54 3.82
C LYS A 123 -10.71 -9.06 2.69
N VAL A 124 -10.25 -8.12 1.88
CA VAL A 124 -10.99 -7.60 0.72
C VAL A 124 -10.53 -8.25 -0.57
N ILE A 125 -9.22 -8.45 -0.73
CA ILE A 125 -8.56 -9.00 -1.91
C ILE A 125 -7.98 -10.36 -1.57
N SER A 126 -8.40 -11.40 -2.29
CA SER A 126 -7.98 -12.79 -2.04
C SER A 126 -7.34 -13.46 -3.25
N ASN A 127 -7.43 -12.88 -4.44
CA ASN A 127 -6.99 -13.44 -5.71
C ASN A 127 -5.66 -12.88 -6.22
N LYS A 128 -4.92 -12.15 -5.38
CA LYS A 128 -3.64 -11.52 -5.74
C LYS A 128 -2.59 -11.78 -4.67
N PRO A 129 -1.29 -11.86 -5.05
CA PRO A 129 -0.21 -11.84 -4.07
C PRO A 129 -0.24 -10.52 -3.28
N ILE A 130 -0.24 -10.61 -1.95
CA ILE A 130 -0.21 -9.45 -1.04
C ILE A 130 1.07 -9.48 -0.22
N VAL A 131 1.89 -8.44 -0.38
CA VAL A 131 3.09 -8.20 0.42
C VAL A 131 2.72 -7.24 1.55
N LYS A 132 2.77 -7.71 2.80
CA LYS A 132 2.47 -6.90 3.98
C LYS A 132 3.75 -6.24 4.49
N VAL A 133 3.76 -4.93 4.55
CA VAL A 133 4.88 -4.16 5.12
C VAL A 133 4.37 -3.39 6.34
N PRO A 134 4.23 -4.07 7.50
CA PRO A 134 3.62 -3.46 8.68
C PRO A 134 4.57 -2.47 9.38
N GLY A 135 3.98 -1.63 10.22
CA GLY A 135 4.64 -0.49 10.87
C GLY A 135 3.72 0.72 10.84
N CYS A 136 3.85 1.62 11.81
CA CYS A 136 2.96 2.77 11.98
C CYS A 136 3.74 4.08 12.12
N PRO A 137 4.48 4.51 11.07
CA PRO A 137 4.66 3.88 9.75
C PRO A 137 5.76 2.80 9.72
N PRO A 138 5.89 2.05 8.61
CA PRO A 138 7.10 1.26 8.35
C PRO A 138 8.32 2.16 8.23
N ILE A 139 9.50 1.61 8.49
CA ILE A 139 10.78 2.31 8.32
C ILE A 139 10.94 2.67 6.84
N ALA A 140 11.30 3.93 6.54
CA ALA A 140 11.40 4.45 5.18
C ALA A 140 12.31 3.58 4.28
N GLU A 141 13.45 3.16 4.80
CA GLU A 141 14.46 2.34 4.13
C GLU A 141 13.96 0.91 3.89
N ALA A 142 13.05 0.41 4.72
CA ALA A 142 12.40 -0.86 4.44
C ALA A 142 11.41 -0.74 3.27
N MET A 143 10.73 0.42 3.15
CA MET A 143 9.82 0.69 2.04
C MET A 143 10.57 0.85 0.72
N THR A 144 11.57 1.73 0.66
CA THR A 144 12.39 1.92 -0.54
C THR A 144 13.27 0.72 -0.85
N GLY A 145 13.75 0.01 0.16
CA GLY A 145 14.44 -1.27 0.01
C GLY A 145 13.58 -2.34 -0.66
N LEU A 146 12.29 -2.43 -0.31
CA LEU A 146 11.35 -3.33 -0.99
C LEU A 146 11.13 -2.92 -2.45
N VAL A 147 10.91 -1.63 -2.72
CA VAL A 147 10.76 -1.12 -4.10
C VAL A 147 11.99 -1.44 -4.93
N THR A 148 13.18 -1.15 -4.40
CA THR A 148 14.48 -1.46 -5.03
C THR A 148 14.62 -2.94 -5.31
N PHE A 149 14.23 -3.80 -4.37
CA PHE A 149 14.29 -5.24 -4.56
C PHE A 149 13.40 -5.69 -5.72
N ILE A 150 12.14 -5.22 -5.75
CA ILE A 150 11.18 -5.60 -6.79
C ILE A 150 11.65 -5.11 -8.16
N THR A 151 12.14 -3.88 -8.28
CA THR A 151 12.63 -3.34 -9.56
C THR A 151 13.90 -4.02 -10.02
N THR A 152 14.81 -4.39 -9.11
CA THR A 152 16.08 -5.04 -9.45
C THR A 152 15.90 -6.50 -9.84
N PHE A 153 15.05 -7.24 -9.12
CA PHE A 153 14.90 -8.69 -9.29
C PHE A 153 13.64 -9.11 -10.06
N GLY A 154 12.75 -8.17 -10.38
CA GLY A 154 11.50 -8.43 -11.11
C GLY A 154 10.50 -9.32 -10.37
N ARG A 155 10.65 -9.49 -9.04
CA ARG A 155 9.81 -10.37 -8.21
C ARG A 155 9.74 -9.90 -6.76
N PRO A 156 8.68 -10.25 -6.01
CA PRO A 156 8.63 -9.97 -4.58
C PRO A 156 9.72 -10.76 -3.81
N PRO A 157 10.18 -10.25 -2.66
CA PRO A 157 11.13 -10.96 -1.81
C PRO A 157 10.49 -12.19 -1.16
N GLU A 158 11.31 -13.01 -0.53
CA GLU A 158 10.81 -14.13 0.28
C GLU A 158 9.97 -13.60 1.45
N LEU A 159 8.74 -14.12 1.57
CA LEU A 159 7.80 -13.72 2.61
C LEU A 159 7.74 -14.76 3.73
N ASP A 160 7.44 -14.33 4.94
CA ASP A 160 7.09 -15.23 6.03
C ASP A 160 5.63 -15.72 5.91
N ARG A 161 5.20 -16.58 6.84
CA ARG A 161 3.84 -17.13 6.90
C ARG A 161 2.72 -16.08 7.04
N GLN A 162 3.06 -14.84 7.39
CA GLN A 162 2.11 -13.74 7.53
C GLN A 162 2.09 -12.85 6.28
N GLY A 163 2.94 -13.12 5.28
CA GLY A 163 3.08 -12.33 4.06
C GLY A 163 4.04 -11.14 4.20
N ARG A 164 4.93 -11.15 5.21
CA ARG A 164 5.89 -10.05 5.46
C ARG A 164 7.26 -10.35 4.85
N PRO A 165 7.97 -9.38 4.26
CA PRO A 165 9.34 -9.58 3.76
C PRO A 165 10.30 -10.06 4.85
N LYS A 166 10.88 -11.27 4.68
CA LYS A 166 11.80 -11.86 5.67
C LYS A 166 13.02 -10.98 5.93
N MET A 167 13.51 -10.27 4.92
CA MET A 167 14.68 -9.39 5.04
C MET A 167 14.52 -8.29 6.11
N PHE A 168 13.29 -7.88 6.44
CA PHE A 168 13.03 -6.84 7.44
C PHE A 168 12.28 -7.35 8.68
N TYR A 169 11.48 -8.41 8.57
CA TYR A 169 10.54 -8.84 9.61
C TYR A 169 10.81 -10.25 10.18
N SER A 170 11.96 -10.87 9.85
CA SER A 170 12.29 -12.24 10.31
C SER A 170 12.75 -12.33 11.76
N GLN A 171 13.21 -11.23 12.36
CA GLN A 171 13.71 -11.18 13.73
C GLN A 171 12.82 -10.29 14.59
N ARG A 172 12.73 -10.59 15.89
CA ARG A 172 12.05 -9.70 16.83
C ARG A 172 12.97 -8.50 17.11
N ILE A 173 12.38 -7.36 17.42
CA ILE A 173 13.13 -6.18 17.86
C ILE A 173 14.05 -6.52 19.05
N HIS A 174 13.56 -7.33 19.99
CA HIS A 174 14.33 -7.74 21.17
C HIS A 174 15.58 -8.57 20.83
N ASP A 175 15.55 -9.37 19.76
CA ASP A 175 16.67 -10.24 19.37
C ASP A 175 17.88 -9.43 18.83
N LYS A 176 17.69 -8.13 18.54
CA LYS A 176 18.70 -7.19 18.06
C LYS A 176 18.71 -5.87 18.85
N CYS A 177 18.11 -5.87 20.04
CA CYS A 177 18.10 -4.70 20.90
C CYS A 177 19.50 -4.47 21.50
N TYR A 178 19.96 -3.21 21.52
CA TYR A 178 21.25 -2.84 22.11
C TYR A 178 21.18 -2.54 23.61
N ARG A 179 19.96 -2.52 24.17
CA ARG A 179 19.65 -2.41 25.59
C ARG A 179 19.16 -3.76 26.11
#